data_AF-A0A1R1M1H6-F1
#
_entry.id   AF-A0A1R1M1H6-F1
#
_cell.length_a   1.000
_cell.length_b   1.000
_cell.length_c   1.000
_cell.angle_alpha   90.00
_cell.angle_beta   90.00
_cell.angle_gamma   90.00
#
_symmetry.space_group_name_H-M   'P 1'
#
loop_
_entity.id
_entity.type
_entity.pdbx_description
1 polymer ?
#
loop_
_entity_poly.entity_id
_entity_poly.type
_entity_poly.pdbx_seq_one_letter_code
_entity_poly.pdbx_strand_id
1 'polypeptide(L)'
;MIFWKIVALLAVLALSYISLRQEHRRIKWIGMSLCSLIFIVGAIDVLISSKEQDRFHKEVLRDSTRILWQESEAYFRITNDIDDVSHGKQQVVFKIIPKKLDKVGNILIDEVLTRASNHGYPFTFLEEEDASKLWFALAEPDGSIVVAKESELGIEHVNFYEYELKKDSFMGTGSFQKVAFEPRIGAQYSSLHDLNNTIIIARFVAGIEGNAYLDRVDLNLRTNAGLATLSFPSKQIKNNKTAVSPVRYVGLVLGENEFNKRVN
;
A
#
# COMPACT_ATOMS: atom_id res chain seq x y z
N MET A 1 19.11 -9.15 -27.26
CA MET A 1 18.92 -10.61 -27.09
C MET A 1 17.64 -11.12 -27.78
N ILE A 2 16.48 -10.47 -27.58
CA ILE A 2 15.21 -10.80 -28.27
C ILE A 2 15.32 -10.76 -29.80
N PHE A 3 16.02 -9.78 -30.36
CA PHE A 3 16.25 -9.66 -31.81
C PHE A 3 16.86 -10.94 -32.42
N TRP A 4 17.89 -11.50 -31.80
CA TRP A 4 18.53 -12.74 -32.28
C TRP A 4 17.62 -13.97 -32.14
N LYS A 5 16.75 -13.99 -31.12
CA LYS A 5 15.73 -15.05 -30.95
C LYS A 5 14.67 -15.00 -32.07
N ILE A 6 14.23 -13.80 -32.46
CA ILE A 6 13.30 -13.59 -33.60
C ILE A 6 13.96 -14.04 -34.91
N VAL A 7 15.22 -13.68 -35.13
CA VAL A 7 15.99 -14.10 -36.33
C VAL A 7 16.13 -15.62 -36.40
N ALA A 8 16.42 -16.29 -35.27
CA ALA A 8 16.48 -17.76 -35.21
C ALA A 8 15.12 -18.41 -35.52
N LEU A 9 14.02 -17.86 -35.01
CA LEU A 9 12.67 -18.36 -35.27
C LEU A 9 12.28 -18.26 -36.75
N LEU A 10 12.64 -17.14 -37.40
CA LEU A 10 12.45 -16.93 -38.83
C LEU A 10 13.30 -17.89 -39.67
N ALA A 11 14.53 -18.17 -39.25
CA ALA A 11 15.39 -19.15 -39.91
C ALA A 11 14.82 -20.58 -39.83
N VAL A 12 14.23 -20.96 -38.69
CA VAL A 12 13.56 -22.26 -38.51
C VAL A 12 12.31 -22.37 -39.39
N LEU A 13 11.51 -21.30 -39.50
CA LEU A 13 10.37 -21.25 -40.42
C LEU A 13 10.79 -21.39 -41.89
N ALA A 14 11.87 -20.71 -42.29
CA ALA A 14 12.43 -20.83 -43.64
C ALA A 14 12.94 -22.25 -43.93
N LEU A 15 13.65 -22.87 -42.99
CA LEU A 15 14.13 -24.26 -43.10
C LEU A 15 12.97 -25.27 -43.16
N SER A 16 11.90 -25.04 -42.39
CA SER A 16 10.67 -25.86 -42.42
C SER A 16 10.03 -25.85 -43.82
N TYR A 17 9.96 -24.67 -44.43
CA TYR A 17 9.44 -24.49 -45.79
C TYR A 17 10.28 -25.21 -46.85
N ILE A 18 11.61 -25.16 -46.73
CA ILE A 18 12.54 -25.87 -47.62
C ILE A 18 12.36 -27.39 -47.48
N SER A 19 12.23 -27.91 -46.24
CA SER A 19 12.01 -29.35 -46.00
C SER A 19 10.69 -29.87 -46.59
N LEU A 20 9.67 -29.02 -46.69
CA LEU A 20 8.37 -29.35 -47.29
C LEU A 20 8.46 -29.66 -48.81
N ARG A 21 9.48 -29.13 -49.51
CA ARG A 21 9.73 -29.36 -50.95
C ARG A 21 10.54 -30.64 -51.26
N GLN A 22 11.03 -31.39 -50.26
CA GLN A 22 11.78 -32.61 -50.52
C GLN A 22 10.89 -33.77 -50.98
N GLU A 23 11.30 -34.46 -52.06
CA GLU A 23 10.61 -35.63 -52.63
C GLU A 23 10.76 -36.90 -51.78
N HIS A 24 11.85 -37.01 -51.01
CA HIS A 24 12.10 -38.16 -50.14
C HIS A 24 11.29 -38.06 -48.84
N ARG A 25 10.17 -38.81 -48.80
CA ARG A 25 9.19 -38.83 -47.70
C ARG A 25 9.82 -38.97 -46.31
N ARG A 26 10.83 -39.84 -46.12
CA ARG A 26 11.49 -40.03 -44.81
C ARG A 26 12.27 -38.79 -44.34
N ILE A 27 13.02 -38.15 -45.23
CA ILE A 27 13.84 -36.98 -44.91
C ILE A 27 12.94 -35.77 -44.59
N LYS A 28 11.82 -35.63 -45.32
CA LYS A 28 10.79 -34.62 -45.07
C LYS A 28 10.17 -34.71 -43.68
N TRP A 29 9.81 -35.92 -43.22
CA TRP A 29 9.26 -36.11 -41.86
C TRP A 29 10.28 -35.83 -40.76
N ILE A 30 11.54 -36.24 -40.94
CA ILE A 30 12.63 -35.96 -39.99
C ILE A 30 12.87 -34.45 -39.90
N GLY A 31 12.95 -33.75 -41.04
CA GLY A 31 13.16 -32.30 -41.09
C GLY A 31 12.03 -31.50 -40.43
N MET A 32 10.76 -31.86 -40.70
CA MET A 32 9.61 -31.21 -40.06
C MET A 32 9.56 -31.47 -38.54
N SER A 33 9.89 -32.70 -38.10
CA SER A 33 9.94 -33.03 -36.68
C SER A 33 11.03 -32.23 -35.96
N LEU A 34 12.23 -32.11 -36.55
CA LEU A 34 13.33 -31.33 -35.98
C LEU A 34 12.98 -29.84 -35.91
N CYS A 35 12.39 -29.26 -36.96
CA CYS A 35 11.99 -27.85 -36.95
C CYS A 35 10.89 -27.57 -35.91
N SER A 36 9.92 -28.48 -35.78
CA SER A 36 8.86 -28.38 -34.76
C SER A 36 9.44 -28.42 -33.35
N LEU A 37 10.42 -29.31 -33.12
CA LEU A 37 11.12 -29.40 -31.83
C LEU A 37 11.87 -28.09 -31.50
N ILE A 38 12.62 -27.53 -32.46
CA ILE A 38 13.34 -26.28 -32.27
C ILE A 38 12.37 -25.12 -31.98
N PHE A 39 11.24 -25.07 -32.70
CA PHE A 39 10.22 -24.05 -32.46
C PHE A 39 9.62 -24.14 -31.05
N ILE A 40 9.28 -25.34 -30.59
CA ILE A 40 8.75 -25.56 -29.24
C ILE A 40 9.78 -25.13 -28.19
N VAL A 41 11.04 -25.54 -28.34
CA VAL A 41 12.12 -25.15 -27.42
C VAL A 41 12.33 -23.64 -27.40
N GLY A 42 12.36 -22.99 -28.58
CA GLY A 42 12.49 -21.53 -28.69
C GLY A 42 11.31 -20.77 -28.06
N ALA A 43 10.08 -21.25 -28.26
CA ALA A 43 8.90 -20.66 -27.64
C ALA A 43 8.91 -20.77 -26.11
N ILE A 44 9.32 -21.94 -25.57
CA ILE A 44 9.48 -22.15 -24.13
C ILE A 44 10.55 -21.22 -23.56
N ASP A 45 11.70 -21.10 -24.22
CA ASP A 45 12.79 -20.22 -23.79
C ASP A 45 12.41 -18.74 -23.80
N VAL A 46 11.63 -18.29 -24.79
CA VAL A 46 11.06 -16.93 -24.82
C VAL A 46 10.11 -16.70 -23.64
N LEU A 47 9.22 -17.66 -23.34
CA LEU A 47 8.29 -17.57 -22.21
C LEU A 47 9.00 -17.58 -20.85
N ILE A 48 10.09 -18.32 -20.71
CA ILE A 48 10.91 -18.32 -19.49
C ILE A 48 11.62 -16.97 -19.36
N SER A 49 12.29 -16.51 -20.42
CA SER A 49 12.99 -15.22 -20.41
C SER A 49 12.06 -14.05 -20.11
N SER A 50 10.83 -14.03 -20.64
CA SER A 50 9.87 -12.98 -20.34
C SER A 50 9.45 -13.00 -18.87
N LYS A 51 9.19 -14.18 -18.31
CA LYS A 51 8.86 -14.33 -16.88
C LYS A 51 10.00 -13.90 -15.96
N GLU A 52 11.25 -14.19 -16.33
CA GLU A 52 12.43 -13.74 -15.58
C GLU A 52 12.58 -12.23 -15.63
N GLN A 53 12.40 -11.62 -16.80
CA GLN A 53 12.46 -10.17 -16.96
C GLN A 53 11.36 -9.46 -16.16
N ASP A 54 10.14 -10.01 -16.17
CA ASP A 54 9.04 -9.50 -15.34
C ASP A 54 9.32 -9.63 -13.85
N ARG A 55 9.90 -10.76 -13.42
CA ARG A 55 10.31 -10.97 -12.02
C ARG A 55 11.37 -9.95 -11.62
N PHE A 56 12.42 -9.79 -12.43
CA PHE A 56 13.50 -8.85 -12.18
C PHE A 56 12.97 -7.41 -12.09
N HIS A 57 12.10 -7.02 -13.03
CA HIS A 57 11.50 -5.68 -12.99
C HIS A 57 10.69 -5.44 -11.71
N LYS A 58 9.91 -6.43 -11.28
CA LYS A 58 9.17 -6.36 -10.00
C LYS A 58 10.10 -6.26 -8.79
N GLU A 59 11.20 -7.00 -8.77
CA GLU A 59 12.19 -6.94 -7.68
C GLU A 59 12.86 -5.57 -7.61
N VAL A 60 13.31 -5.02 -8.76
CA VAL A 60 13.90 -3.68 -8.81
C VAL A 60 12.91 -2.60 -8.36
N LEU A 61 11.65 -2.67 -8.80
CA LEU A 61 10.61 -1.76 -8.34
C LEU A 61 10.40 -1.88 -6.84
N ARG A 62 10.36 -3.09 -6.30
CA ARG A 62 10.21 -3.33 -4.86
C ARG A 62 11.36 -2.75 -4.05
N ASP A 63 12.60 -2.89 -4.52
CA ASP A 63 13.78 -2.36 -3.85
C ASP A 63 13.84 -0.82 -3.89
N SER A 64 13.47 -0.21 -5.03
CA SER A 64 13.39 1.25 -5.16
C SER A 64 12.28 1.86 -4.30
N THR A 65 11.20 1.11 -4.08
CA THR A 65 10.04 1.53 -3.28
C THR A 65 10.08 0.99 -1.85
N ARG A 66 11.22 0.43 -1.41
CA ARG A 66 11.41 -0.06 -0.05
C ARG A 66 11.17 1.09 0.94
N ILE A 67 10.33 0.85 1.93
CA ILE A 67 9.96 1.82 2.96
C ILE A 67 11.03 1.80 4.05
N LEU A 68 11.63 2.95 4.30
CA LEU A 68 12.50 3.22 5.43
C LEU A 68 11.63 3.68 6.59
N TRP A 69 11.01 2.71 7.29
CA TRP A 69 10.07 3.00 8.38
C TRP A 69 10.69 3.88 9.48
N GLN A 70 11.98 3.71 9.78
CA GLN A 70 12.69 4.56 10.76
C GLN A 70 12.79 6.04 10.37
N GLU A 71 12.76 6.32 9.07
CA GLU A 71 12.87 7.68 8.53
C GLU A 71 11.51 8.25 8.12
N SER A 72 10.44 7.48 8.29
CA SER A 72 9.08 7.91 7.99
C SER A 72 8.55 8.78 9.14
N GLU A 73 7.58 9.64 8.84
CA GLU A 73 7.04 10.62 9.78
C GLU A 73 5.52 10.74 9.62
N ALA A 74 4.83 11.10 10.70
CA ALA A 74 3.42 11.48 10.66
C ALA A 74 3.32 12.97 10.96
N TYR A 75 2.72 13.70 10.04
CA TYR A 75 2.50 15.13 10.16
C TYR A 75 1.04 15.40 10.48
N PHE A 76 0.80 16.10 11.58
CA PHE A 76 -0.52 16.51 12.00
C PHE A 76 -0.74 17.94 11.55
N ARG A 77 -1.69 18.13 10.65
CA ARG A 77 -2.12 19.46 10.26
C ARG A 77 -3.22 19.92 11.21
N ILE A 78 -2.86 20.86 12.08
CA ILE A 78 -3.78 21.47 13.03
C ILE A 78 -4.04 22.92 12.59
N THR A 79 -5.30 23.32 12.55
CA THR A 79 -5.73 24.72 12.41
C THR A 79 -6.29 25.19 13.76
N ASN A 80 -5.89 26.36 14.23
CA ASN A 80 -6.34 26.92 15.50
C ASN A 80 -6.45 28.44 15.41
N ASP A 81 -7.16 29.02 16.39
CA ASP A 81 -7.03 30.45 16.70
C ASP A 81 -5.79 30.66 17.58
N ILE A 82 -5.02 31.72 17.29
CA ILE A 82 -3.66 31.95 17.81
C ILE A 82 -3.60 32.04 19.34
N ASP A 83 -4.71 32.39 20.00
CA ASP A 83 -4.76 32.70 21.43
C ASP A 83 -5.29 31.58 22.32
N ASP A 84 -5.84 30.49 21.75
CA ASP A 84 -6.70 29.55 22.49
C ASP A 84 -6.04 28.23 22.89
N VAL A 85 -4.80 27.96 22.47
CA VAL A 85 -4.16 26.66 22.70
C VAL A 85 -2.95 26.79 23.60
N SER A 86 -3.02 26.18 24.78
CA SER A 86 -1.95 26.24 25.78
C SER A 86 -1.06 24.99 25.75
N HIS A 87 -1.66 23.80 25.61
CA HIS A 87 -1.00 22.50 25.65
C HIS A 87 -1.80 21.45 24.87
N GLY A 88 -1.15 20.38 24.40
CA GLY A 88 -1.86 19.23 23.84
C GLY A 88 -1.00 18.00 23.68
N LYS A 89 -1.62 16.83 23.69
CA LYS A 89 -0.99 15.54 23.41
C LYS A 89 -1.57 14.96 22.13
N GLN A 90 -0.70 14.52 21.24
CA GLN A 90 -1.11 13.89 19.99
C GLN A 90 -0.52 12.51 19.87
N GLN A 91 -1.31 11.56 19.40
CA GLN A 91 -0.86 10.22 19.07
C GLN A 91 -1.50 9.79 17.75
N VAL A 92 -0.77 9.07 16.90
CA VAL A 92 -1.39 8.33 15.79
C VAL A 92 -0.88 6.91 15.75
N VAL A 93 -1.79 6.00 15.41
CA VAL A 93 -1.48 4.61 15.13
C VAL A 93 -2.12 4.26 13.80
N PHE A 94 -1.36 3.66 12.90
CA PHE A 94 -1.85 3.14 11.65
C PHE A 94 -2.00 1.62 11.75
N LYS A 95 -3.18 1.11 11.43
CA LYS A 95 -3.46 -0.33 11.28
C LYS A 95 -3.55 -0.65 9.80
N ILE A 96 -2.72 -1.56 9.32
CA ILE A 96 -2.69 -2.00 7.91
C ILE A 96 -3.36 -3.36 7.83
N ILE A 97 -4.47 -3.43 7.11
CA ILE A 97 -5.29 -4.63 6.94
C ILE A 97 -5.20 -5.10 5.48
N PRO A 98 -4.83 -6.35 5.20
CA PRO A 98 -4.80 -6.87 3.83
C PRO A 98 -6.22 -7.09 3.31
N LYS A 99 -6.53 -6.58 2.10
CA LYS A 99 -7.87 -6.75 1.49
C LYS A 99 -8.18 -8.16 1.03
N LYS A 100 -7.17 -9.03 0.92
CA LYS A 100 -7.36 -10.45 0.55
C LYS A 100 -8.05 -11.27 1.64
N LEU A 101 -8.28 -10.70 2.83
CA LEU A 101 -9.07 -11.34 3.87
C LEU A 101 -10.55 -11.19 3.52
N ASP A 102 -11.30 -12.29 3.53
CA ASP A 102 -12.76 -12.25 3.35
C ASP A 102 -13.44 -11.48 4.50
N LYS A 103 -12.90 -11.64 5.71
CA LYS A 103 -13.40 -11.01 6.93
C LYS A 103 -12.30 -10.70 7.95
N VAL A 104 -12.58 -9.73 8.82
CA VAL A 104 -11.81 -9.44 10.02
C VAL A 104 -12.77 -9.54 11.21
N GLY A 105 -12.56 -10.51 12.09
CA GLY A 105 -13.55 -10.87 13.11
C GLY A 105 -14.88 -11.27 12.47
N ASN A 106 -15.94 -10.51 12.75
CA ASN A 106 -17.28 -10.69 12.19
C ASN A 106 -17.61 -9.71 11.04
N ILE A 107 -16.65 -8.89 10.61
CA ILE A 107 -16.86 -7.86 9.59
C ILE A 107 -16.40 -8.39 8.24
N LEU A 108 -17.30 -8.41 7.27
CA LEU A 108 -16.96 -8.73 5.88
C LEU A 108 -16.25 -7.55 5.22
N ILE A 109 -15.08 -7.80 4.63
CA ILE A 109 -14.29 -6.74 3.99
C ILE A 109 -15.03 -6.17 2.79
N ASP A 110 -15.67 -7.00 1.98
CA ASP A 110 -16.41 -6.56 0.80
C ASP A 110 -17.56 -5.60 1.15
N GLU A 111 -18.29 -5.85 2.24
CA GLU A 111 -19.35 -4.96 2.69
C GLU A 111 -18.82 -3.58 3.06
N VAL A 112 -17.65 -3.51 3.69
CA VAL A 112 -17.01 -2.23 4.02
C VAL A 112 -16.52 -1.52 2.75
N LEU A 113 -15.93 -2.27 1.82
CA LEU A 113 -15.43 -1.73 0.56
C LEU A 113 -16.54 -1.18 -0.33
N THR A 114 -17.73 -1.78 -0.34
CA THR A 114 -18.88 -1.26 -1.13
C THR A 114 -19.40 0.09 -0.64
N ARG A 115 -19.19 0.41 0.65
CA ARG A 115 -19.54 1.72 1.23
C ARG A 115 -18.41 2.74 1.12
N ALA A 116 -17.21 2.30 0.74
CA ALA A 116 -16.07 3.18 0.55
C ALA A 116 -16.32 4.13 -0.62
N SER A 117 -15.94 5.39 -0.46
CA SER A 117 -16.17 6.38 -1.51
C SER A 117 -15.01 7.36 -1.65
N ASN A 118 -14.91 7.94 -2.84
CA ASN A 118 -13.92 8.96 -3.13
C ASN A 118 -14.52 10.34 -2.84
N HIS A 119 -14.11 10.96 -1.73
CA HIS A 119 -14.59 12.28 -1.31
C HIS A 119 -13.80 13.45 -1.95
N GLY A 120 -13.41 13.32 -3.21
CA GLY A 120 -12.61 14.36 -3.91
C GLY A 120 -11.13 14.37 -3.52
N TYR A 121 -10.65 13.26 -2.98
CA TYR A 121 -9.26 13.05 -2.59
C TYR A 121 -8.61 12.04 -3.53
N PRO A 122 -7.26 11.94 -3.56
CA PRO A 122 -6.60 11.04 -4.50
C PRO A 122 -6.76 9.55 -4.15
N PHE A 123 -7.45 9.21 -3.04
CA PHE A 123 -7.69 7.84 -2.59
C PHE A 123 -9.17 7.61 -2.30
N THR A 124 -9.57 6.35 -2.22
CA THR A 124 -10.89 5.94 -1.73
C THR A 124 -10.83 5.83 -0.20
N PHE A 125 -11.85 6.35 0.48
CA PHE A 125 -11.91 6.38 1.94
C PHE A 125 -13.08 5.58 2.48
N LEU A 126 -12.91 5.04 3.67
CA LEU A 126 -13.97 4.47 4.49
C LEU A 126 -14.63 5.58 5.31
N GLU A 127 -15.92 5.42 5.58
CA GLU A 127 -16.58 6.21 6.61
C GLU A 127 -15.99 5.88 7.99
N GLU A 128 -16.00 6.87 8.89
CA GLU A 128 -15.38 6.74 10.22
C GLU A 128 -15.97 5.59 11.04
N GLU A 129 -17.27 5.33 10.91
CA GLU A 129 -17.93 4.20 11.57
C GLU A 129 -17.35 2.86 11.11
N ASP A 130 -17.15 2.67 9.80
CA ASP A 130 -16.59 1.44 9.24
C ASP A 130 -15.11 1.30 9.61
N ALA A 131 -14.35 2.39 9.57
CA ALA A 131 -12.96 2.41 10.01
C ALA A 131 -12.84 2.05 11.51
N SER A 132 -13.71 2.59 12.36
CA SER A 132 -13.76 2.26 13.79
C SER A 132 -14.16 0.81 14.02
N LYS A 133 -15.15 0.29 13.30
CA LYS A 133 -15.56 -1.12 13.42
C LYS A 133 -14.42 -2.07 13.04
N LEU A 134 -13.74 -1.82 11.91
CA LEU A 134 -12.57 -2.60 11.50
C LEU A 134 -11.43 -2.48 12.51
N TRP A 135 -11.24 -1.31 13.13
CA TRP A 135 -10.23 -1.11 14.16
C TRP A 135 -10.43 -2.03 15.36
N PHE A 136 -11.67 -2.21 15.83
CA PHE A 136 -12.00 -3.04 16.98
C PHE A 136 -12.47 -4.46 16.63
N ALA A 137 -12.40 -4.85 15.36
CA ALA A 137 -12.97 -6.10 14.86
C ALA A 137 -12.46 -7.38 15.56
N LEU A 138 -11.22 -7.33 16.07
CA LEU A 138 -10.55 -8.41 16.80
C LEU A 138 -10.22 -8.03 18.24
N ALA A 139 -10.78 -6.92 18.73
CA ALA A 139 -10.60 -6.52 20.11
C ALA A 139 -11.31 -7.51 21.04
N GLU A 140 -10.74 -7.70 22.23
CA GLU A 140 -11.38 -8.46 23.31
C GLU A 140 -12.64 -7.73 23.80
N PRO A 141 -13.51 -8.38 24.59
CA PRO A 141 -14.72 -7.75 25.12
C PRO A 141 -14.46 -6.49 25.96
N ASP A 142 -13.26 -6.33 26.52
CA ASP A 142 -12.82 -5.13 27.25
C ASP A 142 -12.27 -4.02 26.33
N GLY A 143 -12.26 -4.24 25.01
CA GLY A 143 -11.75 -3.32 24.00
C GLY A 143 -10.23 -3.39 23.78
N SER A 144 -9.52 -4.28 24.49
CA SER A 144 -8.07 -4.44 24.33
C SER A 144 -7.74 -5.10 22.99
N ILE A 145 -6.64 -4.64 22.37
CA ILE A 145 -6.16 -5.17 21.09
C ILE A 145 -4.99 -6.12 21.34
N VAL A 146 -5.17 -7.39 21.02
CA VAL A 146 -4.13 -8.41 21.11
C VAL A 146 -3.35 -8.45 19.80
N VAL A 147 -2.21 -7.74 19.74
CA VAL A 147 -1.37 -7.60 18.53
C VAL A 147 -0.98 -8.94 17.90
N ALA A 148 -0.80 -10.00 18.71
CA ALA A 148 -0.48 -11.33 18.22
C ALA A 148 -1.58 -11.93 17.33
N LYS A 149 -2.86 -11.82 17.74
CA LYS A 149 -4.01 -12.30 16.95
C LYS A 149 -4.12 -11.59 15.60
N GLU A 150 -3.82 -10.30 15.59
CA GLU A 150 -3.86 -9.50 14.36
C GLU A 150 -2.67 -9.83 13.44
N SER A 151 -1.49 -10.08 14.01
CA SER A 151 -0.28 -10.47 13.26
C SER A 151 -0.45 -11.81 12.54
N GLU A 152 -1.16 -12.78 13.13
CA GLU A 152 -1.47 -14.08 12.50
C GLU A 152 -2.29 -13.94 11.20
N LEU A 153 -3.08 -12.87 11.09
CA LEU A 153 -3.86 -12.53 9.89
C LEU A 153 -3.11 -11.60 8.93
N GLY A 154 -1.85 -11.24 9.23
CA GLY A 154 -1.05 -10.29 8.47
C GLY A 154 -1.49 -8.84 8.63
N ILE A 155 -2.17 -8.51 9.74
CA ILE A 155 -2.51 -7.14 10.11
C ILE A 155 -1.35 -6.55 10.91
N GLU A 156 -0.87 -5.38 10.51
CA GLU A 156 0.25 -4.71 11.15
C GLU A 156 -0.15 -3.37 11.77
N HIS A 157 0.56 -2.99 12.83
CA HIS A 157 0.40 -1.69 13.49
C HIS A 157 1.69 -0.89 13.39
N VAL A 158 1.57 0.34 12.93
CA VAL A 158 2.64 1.32 12.96
C VAL A 158 2.25 2.40 13.96
N ASN A 159 2.89 2.36 15.12
CA ASN A 159 2.66 3.32 16.19
C ASN A 159 3.56 4.53 16.03
N PHE A 160 3.03 5.70 16.36
CA PHE A 160 3.78 6.94 16.56
C PHE A 160 3.61 7.35 18.02
N TYR A 161 4.71 7.75 18.67
CA TYR A 161 4.68 8.07 20.10
C TYR A 161 3.90 9.35 20.33
N GLU A 162 3.34 9.44 21.54
CA GLU A 162 2.68 10.65 21.99
C GLU A 162 3.66 11.83 21.94
N TYR A 163 3.30 12.88 21.23
CA TYR A 163 4.06 14.11 21.17
C TYR A 163 3.34 15.20 21.96
N GLU A 164 4.05 15.81 22.89
CA GLU A 164 3.57 16.97 23.64
C GLU A 164 3.79 18.24 22.82
N LEU A 165 2.68 18.87 22.47
CA LEU A 165 2.66 20.15 21.78
C LEU A 165 2.90 21.28 22.79
N LYS A 166 3.91 22.09 22.52
CA LYS A 166 4.20 23.32 23.26
C LYS A 166 3.49 24.50 22.60
N LYS A 167 3.16 25.54 23.37
CA LYS A 167 2.48 26.76 22.91
C LYS A 167 3.03 27.34 21.59
N ASP A 168 4.35 27.31 21.41
CA ASP A 168 5.01 27.87 20.20
C ASP A 168 4.90 26.96 18.96
N SER A 169 4.49 25.70 19.12
CA SER A 169 4.33 24.70 18.04
C SER A 169 2.98 24.80 17.31
N PHE A 170 2.15 25.76 17.70
CA PHE A 170 0.76 25.91 17.27
C PHE A 170 0.55 26.97 16.18
N MET A 171 1.61 27.67 15.74
CA MET A 171 1.51 28.74 14.74
C MET A 171 1.30 28.19 13.32
N GLY A 172 0.09 27.78 12.95
CA GLY A 172 -0.37 27.58 11.56
C GLY A 172 0.47 26.65 10.66
N THR A 173 1.46 25.97 11.22
CA THR A 173 2.42 25.10 10.56
C THR A 173 2.58 23.91 11.49
N GLY A 174 2.12 22.76 10.99
CA GLY A 174 1.72 21.60 11.78
C GLY A 174 2.84 20.96 12.59
N SER A 175 2.42 20.05 13.45
CA SER A 175 3.31 19.29 14.32
C SER A 175 3.81 18.03 13.63
N PHE A 176 5.09 17.75 13.83
CA PHE A 176 5.76 16.58 13.27
C PHE A 176 5.94 15.53 14.36
N GLN A 177 5.52 14.29 14.08
CA GLN A 177 5.85 13.13 14.90
C GLN A 177 6.73 12.20 14.09
N LYS A 178 7.96 11.99 14.57
CA LYS A 178 8.82 10.94 14.04
C LYS A 178 8.27 9.58 14.44
N VAL A 179 8.39 8.62 13.53
CA VAL A 179 8.05 7.23 13.79
C VAL A 179 8.75 6.74 15.06
N ALA A 180 7.94 6.20 15.98
CA ALA A 180 8.35 5.48 17.19
C ALA A 180 8.82 4.05 16.92
N PHE A 181 8.71 3.61 15.68
CA PHE A 181 8.86 2.23 15.28
C PHE A 181 10.34 1.87 15.21
N GLU A 182 10.82 1.18 16.24
CA GLU A 182 11.89 0.22 16.04
C GLU A 182 11.42 -0.78 14.98
N PRO A 183 12.10 -0.89 13.81
CA PRO A 183 11.68 -1.82 12.79
C PRO A 183 11.70 -3.21 13.37
N ARG A 184 10.55 -3.84 13.39
CA ARG A 184 10.50 -5.29 13.58
C ARG A 184 11.19 -5.92 12.39
N ILE A 185 12.23 -6.70 12.66
CA ILE A 185 12.78 -7.66 11.71
C ILE A 185 11.61 -8.53 11.25
N GLY A 186 11.24 -8.45 9.96
CA GLY A 186 10.13 -9.22 9.39
C GLY A 186 8.82 -8.47 9.11
N ALA A 187 8.79 -7.13 9.14
CA ALA A 187 7.61 -6.36 8.73
C ALA A 187 7.15 -6.75 7.31
N GLN A 188 5.91 -7.21 7.19
CA GLN A 188 5.27 -7.70 5.97
C GLN A 188 5.17 -6.60 4.92
N TYR A 189 5.00 -5.34 5.34
CA TYR A 189 4.85 -4.18 4.47
C TYR A 189 6.18 -3.43 4.33
N SER A 190 7.13 -4.05 3.61
CA SER A 190 8.50 -3.55 3.48
C SER A 190 8.71 -2.54 2.34
N SER A 191 7.74 -2.41 1.43
CA SER A 191 7.79 -1.53 0.25
C SER A 191 6.42 -0.93 -0.05
N LEU A 192 6.36 0.15 -0.84
CA LEU A 192 5.08 0.72 -1.28
C LEU A 192 4.27 -0.30 -2.08
N HIS A 193 4.93 -1.19 -2.83
CA HIS A 193 4.24 -2.26 -3.55
C HIS A 193 3.54 -3.24 -2.60
N ASP A 194 4.13 -3.53 -1.44
CA ASP A 194 3.53 -4.41 -0.43
C ASP A 194 2.26 -3.79 0.19
N LEU A 195 2.15 -2.46 0.20
CA LEU A 195 0.95 -1.73 0.66
C LEU A 195 -0.20 -1.73 -0.35
N ASN A 196 0.03 -2.14 -1.61
CA ASN A 196 -1.06 -2.29 -2.58
C ASN A 196 -2.08 -3.32 -2.07
N ASN A 197 -3.36 -3.13 -2.40
CA ASN A 197 -4.44 -3.99 -1.94
C ASN A 197 -4.55 -4.11 -0.41
N THR A 198 -4.34 -3.01 0.30
CA THR A 198 -4.57 -2.92 1.75
C THR A 198 -5.62 -1.86 2.09
N ILE A 199 -6.16 -1.94 3.30
CA ILE A 199 -6.90 -0.88 3.97
C ILE A 199 -5.97 -0.37 5.07
N ILE A 200 -5.71 0.93 5.11
CA ILE A 200 -4.91 1.56 6.16
C ILE A 200 -5.86 2.41 7.00
N ILE A 201 -5.96 2.10 8.28
CA ILE A 201 -6.79 2.85 9.22
C ILE A 201 -5.86 3.68 10.09
N ALA A 202 -5.99 5.00 10.02
CA ALA A 202 -5.38 5.91 10.97
C ALA A 202 -6.31 6.10 12.16
N ARG A 203 -5.88 5.66 13.34
CA ARG A 203 -6.44 6.08 14.63
C ARG A 203 -5.58 7.20 15.16
N PHE A 204 -6.12 8.41 15.23
CA PHE A 204 -5.42 9.52 15.85
C PHE A 204 -6.17 9.98 17.10
N VAL A 205 -5.39 10.30 18.12
CA VAL A 205 -5.83 10.89 19.37
C VAL A 205 -5.30 12.31 19.44
N ALA A 206 -6.18 13.29 19.55
CA ALA A 206 -5.84 14.68 19.76
C ALA A 206 -6.43 15.13 21.09
N GLY A 207 -5.63 15.07 22.15
CA GLY A 207 -5.92 15.67 23.44
C GLY A 207 -5.42 17.10 23.46
N ILE A 208 -5.97 17.96 22.59
CA ILE A 208 -5.61 19.38 22.52
C ILE A 208 -6.61 20.17 23.35
N GLU A 209 -6.13 20.93 24.33
CA GLU A 209 -6.98 21.85 25.10
C GLU A 209 -7.17 23.15 24.31
N GLY A 210 -8.43 23.53 24.05
CA GLY A 210 -8.78 24.75 23.31
C GLY A 210 -9.54 24.51 22.00
N ASN A 211 -9.71 25.55 21.19
CA ASN A 211 -10.40 25.51 19.89
C ASN A 211 -9.48 25.04 18.74
N ALA A 212 -8.69 24.00 18.97
CA ALA A 212 -7.83 23.43 17.94
C ALA A 212 -8.60 22.40 17.08
N TYR A 213 -8.45 22.51 15.76
CA TYR A 213 -9.00 21.59 14.79
C TYR A 213 -7.88 20.78 14.14
N LEU A 214 -7.99 19.45 14.14
CA LEU A 214 -7.12 18.60 13.33
C LEU A 214 -7.73 18.43 11.93
N ASP A 215 -7.11 19.06 10.93
CA ASP A 215 -7.51 18.99 9.52
C ASP A 215 -7.30 17.59 8.95
N ARG A 216 -6.07 17.06 9.10
CA ARG A 216 -5.64 15.79 8.54
C ARG A 216 -4.37 15.31 9.20
N VAL A 217 -4.10 14.01 9.03
CA VAL A 217 -2.81 13.41 9.32
C VAL A 217 -2.19 12.95 8.01
N ASP A 218 -0.95 13.36 7.74
CA ASP A 218 -0.18 12.96 6.58
C ASP A 218 0.90 11.96 7.02
N LEU A 219 0.82 10.71 6.56
CA LEU A 219 1.86 9.70 6.73
C LEU A 219 2.87 9.82 5.60
N ASN A 220 4.05 10.31 5.92
CA ASN A 220 5.18 10.52 5.02
C ASN A 220 6.09 9.29 5.06
N LEU A 221 5.94 8.41 4.07
CA LEU A 221 6.75 7.21 3.90
C LEU A 221 8.03 7.55 3.14
N ARG A 222 9.18 7.46 3.82
CA ARG A 222 10.48 7.59 3.16
C ARG A 222 10.79 6.30 2.39
N THR A 223 11.19 6.43 1.14
CA THR A 223 11.70 5.33 0.31
C THR A 223 13.04 5.70 -0.33
N ASN A 224 13.72 4.71 -0.92
CA ASN A 224 14.94 4.95 -1.69
C ASN A 224 14.70 5.87 -2.91
N ALA A 225 13.50 5.81 -3.50
CA ALA A 225 13.12 6.64 -4.65
C ALA A 225 12.63 8.05 -4.26
N GLY A 226 12.36 8.32 -2.99
CA GLY A 226 11.83 9.60 -2.52
C GLY A 226 10.73 9.45 -1.47
N LEU A 227 9.92 10.51 -1.31
CA LEU A 227 8.84 10.55 -0.32
C LEU A 227 7.50 10.18 -0.97
N ALA A 228 6.76 9.27 -0.33
CA ALA A 228 5.36 8.99 -0.65
C ALA A 228 4.47 9.39 0.52
N THR A 229 3.47 10.24 0.26
CA THR A 229 2.56 10.75 1.31
C THR A 229 1.18 10.13 1.19
N LEU A 230 0.68 9.58 2.30
CA LEU A 230 -0.70 9.15 2.46
C LEU A 230 -1.43 10.12 3.38
N SER A 231 -2.47 10.77 2.86
CA SER A 231 -3.23 11.78 3.60
C SER A 231 -4.54 11.20 4.14
N PHE A 232 -4.78 11.41 5.43
CA PHE A 232 -5.96 10.96 6.17
C PHE A 232 -6.76 12.20 6.63
N PRO A 233 -7.73 12.66 5.84
CA PRO A 233 -8.52 13.85 6.17
C PRO A 233 -9.49 13.56 7.31
N SER A 234 -9.53 14.46 8.29
CA SER A 234 -10.49 14.43 9.38
C SER A 234 -11.78 15.10 8.90
N LYS A 235 -12.80 14.32 8.51
CA LYS A 235 -14.14 14.88 8.23
C LYS A 235 -14.70 15.47 9.53
N GLN A 236 -14.85 16.79 9.62
CA GLN A 236 -15.67 17.38 10.68
C GLN A 236 -17.14 17.47 10.25
N ILE A 237 -18.02 17.10 11.17
CA ILE A 237 -19.46 17.31 11.05
C ILE A 237 -19.71 18.82 11.18
N LYS A 238 -20.07 19.46 10.07
CA LYS A 238 -20.58 20.84 10.03
C LYS A 238 -21.94 20.88 10.72
N ASN A 239 -21.98 21.15 12.02
CA ASN A 239 -23.20 21.53 12.75
C ASN A 239 -22.87 22.05 14.16
N ASN A 240 -22.24 23.23 14.30
CA ASN A 240 -22.13 24.12 15.50
C ASN A 240 -22.01 23.48 16.92
N LYS A 241 -21.65 22.22 17.00
CA LYS A 241 -21.40 21.43 18.19
C LYS A 241 -20.14 20.66 17.84
N THR A 242 -19.03 21.26 18.21
CA THR A 242 -17.71 20.66 18.14
C THR A 242 -17.74 19.43 19.04
N ALA A 243 -18.19 18.30 18.52
CA ALA A 243 -17.95 17.02 19.15
C ALA A 243 -16.46 16.73 18.91
N VAL A 244 -15.62 17.31 19.76
CA VAL A 244 -14.20 16.97 19.89
C VAL A 244 -14.17 15.57 20.50
N SER A 245 -14.54 14.55 19.73
CA SER A 245 -14.13 13.20 20.09
C SER A 245 -12.61 13.22 20.06
N PRO A 246 -11.93 12.96 21.19
CA PRO A 246 -10.48 13.03 21.24
C PRO A 246 -9.85 11.95 20.36
N VAL A 247 -10.60 10.93 19.96
CA VAL A 247 -10.16 9.84 19.09
C VAL A 247 -11.00 9.83 17.82
N ARG A 248 -10.34 9.72 16.66
CA ARG A 248 -11.00 9.57 15.36
C ARG A 248 -10.35 8.46 14.55
N TYR A 249 -11.11 7.95 13.59
CA TYR A 249 -10.70 6.86 12.71
C TYR A 249 -10.91 7.26 11.24
N VAL A 250 -9.86 7.15 10.43
CA VAL A 250 -9.95 7.38 8.99
C VAL A 250 -9.36 6.18 8.27
N GLY A 251 -10.19 5.48 7.49
CA GLY A 251 -9.77 4.36 6.66
C GLY A 251 -9.47 4.83 5.24
N LEU A 252 -8.30 4.46 4.72
CA LEU A 252 -7.88 4.67 3.34
C LEU A 252 -7.79 3.30 2.65
N VAL A 253 -8.40 3.17 1.48
CA VAL A 253 -8.38 1.94 0.69
C VAL A 253 -7.37 2.08 -0.44
N LEU A 254 -6.33 1.26 -0.43
CA LEU A 254 -5.33 1.19 -1.49
C LEU A 254 -5.73 0.14 -2.53
N GLY A 255 -5.81 0.59 -3.78
CA GLY A 255 -6.12 -0.26 -4.93
C GLY A 255 -4.95 -1.14 -5.36
N GLU A 256 -5.19 -1.91 -6.41
CA GLU A 256 -4.11 -2.58 -7.13
C GLU A 256 -3.33 -1.52 -7.92
N ASN A 257 -1.99 -1.56 -7.83
CA ASN A 257 -1.09 -0.63 -8.53
C ASN A 257 -1.24 0.85 -8.15
N GLU A 258 -1.70 1.16 -6.94
CA GLU A 258 -1.94 2.55 -6.51
C GLU A 258 -0.66 3.40 -6.56
N PHE A 259 0.48 2.82 -6.17
CA PHE A 259 1.77 3.50 -6.20
C PHE A 259 2.48 3.45 -7.56
N ASN A 260 2.12 2.51 -8.44
CA ASN A 260 2.72 2.43 -9.79
C ASN A 260 2.20 3.55 -10.72
N LYS A 261 1.01 4.11 -10.44
CA LYS A 261 0.40 5.17 -11.24
C LYS A 261 1.01 6.56 -11.00
N ARG A 262 1.81 6.74 -9.95
CA ARG A 262 2.31 8.05 -9.48
C ARG A 262 3.80 8.29 -9.71
N VAL A 263 4.48 7.35 -10.40
CA VAL A 263 5.93 7.40 -10.69
C VAL A 263 6.21 7.79 -12.16
N ASN A 264 5.20 8.27 -12.90
CA ASN A 264 5.35 8.78 -14.27
C ASN A 264 5.19 10.30 -14.32
#